data_AF-A0A318YU95-F1
#
_entry.id   AF-A0A318YU95-F1
#
_cell.length_a   1.000
_cell.length_b   1.000
_cell.length_c   1.000
_cell.angle_alpha   90.00
_cell.angle_beta   90.00
_cell.angle_gamma   90.00
#
_symmetry.space_group_name_H-M   'P 1'
#
loop_
_entity.id
_entity.type
_entity.pdbx_description
1 polymer ?
#
loop_
_entity_poly.entity_id
_entity_poly.type
_entity_poly.pdbx_seq_one_letter_code
_entity_poly.pdbx_strand_id
1 'polypeptide(L)'
;METRRQYIVCLIWLGWLLSLCIWNSGEDYLHFTKALAHVSLSQLPLQVLMSPALYMSPSPGSPSVVSVITSVPQPTINAYHRLFGRIVLAPLLIAHAVMYDSFFLQSSHPDFGSLFAKRIWDSDVQWGIAAATMVGAVALFARPAAMPRWVRWLKPTSAKSRQQVFYLVHVSIVGALELAAFCHVSVARTYILESFASSAINFACCYMMQ
;
A
#
# COMPACT_ATOMS: atom_id res chain seq x y z
N MET A 1 1.27 -19.88 4.97
CA MET A 1 2.62 -19.38 5.32
C MET A 1 3.30 -18.87 4.06
N GLU A 2 4.24 -17.93 4.18
CA GLU A 2 5.01 -17.40 3.06
C GLU A 2 6.18 -18.34 2.75
N THR A 3 6.47 -18.58 1.46
CA THR A 3 7.52 -19.53 1.01
C THR A 3 8.69 -18.80 0.37
N ARG A 4 9.88 -19.42 0.36
CA ARG A 4 11.09 -18.85 -0.30
C ARG A 4 10.83 -18.49 -1.76
N ARG A 5 10.06 -19.30 -2.49
CA ARG A 5 9.69 -19.03 -3.89
C ARG A 5 8.90 -17.74 -4.03
N GLN A 6 7.94 -17.49 -3.12
CA GLN A 6 7.15 -16.25 -3.13
C GLN A 6 8.01 -15.01 -2.86
N TYR A 7 8.98 -15.11 -1.94
CA TYR A 7 9.96 -14.03 -1.72
C TYR A 7 10.79 -13.74 -2.97
N ILE A 8 11.32 -14.78 -3.62
CA ILE A 8 12.13 -14.62 -4.84
C ILE A 8 11.32 -13.90 -5.92
N VAL A 9 10.06 -14.32 -6.15
CA VAL A 9 9.18 -13.66 -7.14
C VAL A 9 8.98 -12.19 -6.81
N CYS A 10 8.62 -11.86 -5.57
CA CYS A 10 8.39 -10.47 -5.18
C CYS A 10 9.69 -9.63 -5.20
N LEU A 11 10.85 -10.21 -4.93
CA LEU A 11 12.16 -9.51 -5.02
C LEU A 11 12.59 -9.28 -6.46
N ILE A 12 12.38 -10.24 -7.35
CA ILE A 12 12.59 -10.06 -8.79
C ILE A 12 11.67 -8.94 -9.30
N TRP A 13 10.40 -8.96 -8.89
CA TRP A 13 9.45 -7.90 -9.23
C TRP A 13 9.88 -6.54 -8.70
N LEU A 14 10.32 -6.46 -7.44
CA LEU A 14 10.88 -5.22 -6.87
C LEU A 14 12.08 -4.73 -7.69
N GLY A 15 13.01 -5.61 -8.05
CA GLY A 15 14.18 -5.25 -8.87
C GLY A 15 13.79 -4.71 -10.23
N TRP A 16 12.77 -5.31 -10.86
CA TRP A 16 12.19 -4.80 -12.11
C TRP A 16 11.58 -3.40 -11.95
N LEU A 17 10.75 -3.21 -10.92
CA LEU A 17 10.12 -1.91 -10.64
C LEU A 17 11.15 -0.83 -10.30
N LEU A 18 12.19 -1.16 -9.52
CA LEU A 18 13.30 -0.24 -9.25
C LEU A 18 14.04 0.13 -10.53
N SER A 19 14.25 -0.83 -11.43
CA SER A 19 14.84 -0.56 -12.75
C SER A 19 13.96 0.41 -13.55
N LEU A 20 12.63 0.26 -13.50
CA LEU A 20 11.70 1.23 -14.12
C LEU A 20 11.73 2.61 -13.44
N CYS A 21 11.99 2.68 -12.14
CA CYS A 21 12.13 3.95 -11.44
C CYS A 21 13.37 4.72 -11.91
N ILE A 22 14.44 4.00 -12.26
CA ILE A 22 15.70 4.55 -12.80
C ILE A 22 15.60 4.81 -14.31
N TRP A 23 14.86 3.95 -15.01
CA TRP A 23 14.70 4.04 -16.45
C TRP A 23 13.95 5.33 -16.81
N ASN A 24 14.64 6.23 -17.50
CA ASN A 24 14.11 7.53 -17.90
C ASN A 24 13.74 8.46 -16.73
N SER A 25 14.24 8.22 -15.51
CA SER A 25 14.41 9.35 -14.58
C SER A 25 15.59 10.18 -15.07
N GLY A 26 15.42 11.49 -15.12
CA GLY A 26 16.45 12.41 -15.61
C GLY A 26 17.71 12.39 -14.74
N GLU A 27 18.62 13.32 -15.01
CA GLU A 27 19.94 13.39 -14.35
C GLU A 27 19.90 13.81 -12.87
N ASP A 28 18.73 14.03 -12.28
CA ASP A 28 18.58 14.41 -10.88
C ASP A 28 17.77 13.41 -10.06
N TYR A 29 18.08 13.36 -8.77
CA TYR A 29 17.41 12.45 -7.84
C TYR A 29 15.95 12.85 -7.55
N LEU A 30 15.52 14.07 -7.94
CA LEU A 30 14.15 14.54 -7.76
C LEU A 30 13.20 13.80 -8.73
N HIS A 31 13.64 13.57 -9.97
CA HIS A 31 12.91 12.73 -10.92
C HIS A 31 12.84 11.28 -10.44
N PHE A 32 13.93 10.75 -9.88
CA PHE A 32 13.95 9.41 -9.32
C PHE A 32 12.95 9.23 -8.17
N THR A 33 12.88 10.17 -7.21
CA THR A 33 11.89 10.07 -6.12
C THR A 33 10.45 10.15 -6.63
N LYS A 34 10.16 10.97 -7.65
CA LYS A 34 8.83 10.97 -8.29
C LYS A 34 8.53 9.64 -8.97
N ALA A 35 9.50 9.07 -9.67
CA ALA A 35 9.35 7.77 -10.32
C ALA A 35 9.03 6.65 -9.30
N LEU A 36 9.68 6.65 -8.12
CA LEU A 36 9.34 5.73 -7.02
C LEU A 36 7.85 5.79 -6.65
N ALA A 37 7.28 6.99 -6.49
CA ALA A 37 5.86 7.17 -6.20
C ALA A 37 4.96 6.68 -7.34
N HIS A 38 5.26 7.08 -8.58
CA HIS A 38 4.46 6.66 -9.74
C HIS A 38 4.44 5.14 -9.92
N VAL A 39 5.62 4.53 -9.90
CA VAL A 39 5.77 3.09 -10.08
C VAL A 39 5.08 2.36 -8.93
N SER A 40 5.25 2.77 -7.67
CA SER A 40 4.56 2.12 -6.56
C SER A 40 3.04 2.29 -6.59
N LEU A 41 2.52 3.49 -6.84
CA LEU A 41 1.08 3.74 -6.91
C LEU A 41 0.42 2.95 -8.05
N SER A 42 1.10 2.76 -9.19
CA SER A 42 0.61 1.92 -10.29
C SER A 42 0.39 0.45 -9.90
N GLN A 43 0.94 0.00 -8.77
CA GLN A 43 0.77 -1.37 -8.28
C GLN A 43 -0.42 -1.54 -7.32
N LEU A 44 -1.06 -0.44 -6.88
CA LEU A 44 -2.22 -0.50 -5.99
C LEU A 44 -3.39 -1.32 -6.57
N PRO A 45 -3.77 -1.17 -7.86
CA PRO A 45 -4.81 -1.99 -8.47
C PRO A 45 -4.56 -3.49 -8.30
N LEU A 46 -3.34 -3.96 -8.63
CA LEU A 46 -2.97 -5.37 -8.48
C LEU A 46 -2.99 -5.81 -7.01
N GLN A 47 -2.49 -4.96 -6.10
CA GLN A 47 -2.50 -5.25 -4.66
C GLN A 47 -3.93 -5.48 -4.14
N VAL A 48 -4.89 -4.68 -4.60
CA VAL A 48 -6.32 -4.82 -4.27
C VAL A 48 -6.93 -6.06 -4.92
N LEU A 49 -6.64 -6.35 -6.19
CA LEU A 49 -7.17 -7.53 -6.90
C LEU A 49 -6.68 -8.87 -6.34
N MET A 50 -5.60 -8.88 -5.54
CA MET A 50 -5.16 -10.07 -4.80
C MET A 50 -5.87 -10.24 -3.44
N SER A 51 -6.54 -9.20 -2.94
CA SER A 51 -7.13 -9.23 -1.58
C SER A 51 -8.42 -10.04 -1.54
N PRO A 52 -8.75 -10.69 -0.40
CA PRO A 52 -10.04 -11.34 -0.23
C PRO A 52 -11.11 -10.31 0.18
N ALA A 53 -11.94 -9.86 -0.76
CA ALA A 53 -12.88 -8.74 -0.55
C ALA A 53 -14.08 -9.06 0.37
N LEU A 54 -14.43 -10.35 0.54
CA LEU A 54 -15.58 -10.79 1.34
C LEU A 54 -15.19 -11.40 2.68
N TYR A 55 -14.16 -10.85 3.33
CA TYR A 55 -13.62 -11.39 4.57
C TYR A 55 -14.59 -11.33 5.78
N MET A 56 -15.62 -10.49 5.71
CA MET A 56 -16.69 -10.39 6.71
C MET A 56 -17.88 -11.32 6.42
N SER A 57 -17.90 -11.99 5.25
CA SER A 57 -18.94 -12.94 4.83
C SER A 57 -18.87 -14.26 5.63
N PRO A 58 -19.97 -15.05 5.70
CA PRO A 58 -19.93 -16.43 6.17
C PRO A 58 -18.94 -17.34 5.43
N SER A 59 -18.54 -16.99 4.20
CA SER A 59 -17.52 -17.69 3.41
C SER A 59 -16.20 -16.88 3.33
N PRO A 60 -15.41 -16.82 4.42
CA PRO A 60 -14.13 -16.11 4.44
C PRO A 60 -13.09 -16.90 3.64
N GLY A 61 -13.09 -16.73 2.32
CA GLY A 61 -12.24 -17.49 1.43
C GLY A 61 -12.59 -17.38 -0.05
N SER A 62 -13.65 -16.63 -0.41
CA SER A 62 -14.02 -16.38 -1.80
C SER A 62 -12.79 -15.99 -2.63
N PRO A 63 -12.63 -16.58 -3.84
CA PRO A 63 -11.50 -16.30 -4.68
C PRO A 63 -11.55 -14.84 -5.13
N SER A 64 -10.42 -14.15 -5.01
CA SER A 64 -10.20 -12.85 -5.62
C SER A 64 -10.09 -12.99 -7.14
N VAL A 65 -10.17 -11.88 -7.86
CA VAL A 65 -10.02 -11.84 -9.32
C VAL A 65 -8.72 -12.53 -9.76
N VAL A 66 -7.61 -12.25 -9.09
CA VAL A 66 -6.33 -12.89 -9.41
C VAL A 66 -6.39 -14.40 -9.17
N SER A 67 -7.03 -14.85 -8.10
CA SER A 67 -7.21 -16.28 -7.81
C SER A 67 -8.03 -16.98 -8.89
N VAL A 68 -9.11 -16.36 -9.37
CA VAL A 68 -9.93 -16.89 -10.46
C VAL A 68 -9.14 -16.98 -11.77
N ILE A 69 -8.53 -15.88 -12.21
CA ILE A 69 -7.85 -15.81 -13.51
C ILE A 69 -6.64 -16.75 -13.57
N THR A 70 -5.90 -16.86 -12.48
CA THR A 70 -4.69 -17.70 -12.43
C THR A 70 -4.97 -19.15 -12.03
N SER A 71 -6.21 -19.47 -11.61
CA SER A 71 -6.55 -20.73 -10.96
C SER A 71 -5.69 -21.07 -9.73
N VAL A 72 -4.97 -20.09 -9.19
CA VAL A 72 -4.16 -20.26 -7.98
C VAL A 72 -5.06 -20.09 -6.76
N PRO A 73 -5.02 -21.01 -5.78
CA PRO A 73 -5.86 -20.91 -4.59
C PRO A 73 -5.68 -19.59 -3.83
N GLN A 74 -6.77 -19.00 -3.35
CA GLN A 74 -6.75 -17.75 -2.58
C GLN A 74 -5.75 -17.74 -1.40
N PRO A 75 -5.54 -18.83 -0.64
CA PRO A 75 -4.51 -18.85 0.41
C PRO A 75 -3.08 -18.59 -0.10
N THR A 76 -2.77 -19.01 -1.33
CA THR A 76 -1.50 -18.75 -2.00
C THR A 76 -1.42 -17.30 -2.45
N ILE A 77 -2.50 -16.76 -3.05
CA ILE A 77 -2.60 -15.34 -3.44
C ILE A 77 -2.49 -14.41 -2.22
N ASN A 78 -3.10 -14.75 -1.09
CA ASN A 78 -2.99 -14.00 0.16
C ASN A 78 -1.53 -13.86 0.63
N ALA A 79 -0.68 -14.86 0.35
CA ALA A 79 0.75 -14.76 0.67
C ALA A 79 1.47 -13.76 -0.23
N TYR A 80 1.12 -13.72 -1.52
CA TYR A 80 1.61 -12.68 -2.44
C TYR A 80 1.11 -11.30 -2.05
N HIS A 81 -0.18 -11.11 -1.76
CA HIS A 81 -0.73 -9.83 -1.28
C HIS A 81 0.05 -9.27 -0.07
N ARG A 82 0.32 -10.11 0.93
CA ARG A 82 1.10 -9.68 2.12
C ARG A 82 2.55 -9.35 1.79
N LEU A 83 3.22 -10.21 1.00
CA LEU A 83 4.62 -9.99 0.64
C LEU A 83 4.78 -8.76 -0.24
N PHE A 84 3.96 -8.64 -1.27
CA PHE A 84 3.95 -7.54 -2.21
C PHE A 84 3.73 -6.20 -1.50
N GLY A 85 2.73 -6.10 -0.63
CA GLY A 85 2.53 -4.91 0.21
C GLY A 85 3.77 -4.56 1.05
N ARG A 86 4.40 -5.56 1.68
CA ARG A 86 5.52 -5.35 2.61
C ARG A 86 6.87 -5.10 1.95
N ILE A 87 7.16 -5.75 0.83
CA ILE A 87 8.50 -5.72 0.21
C ILE A 87 8.53 -4.93 -1.09
N VAL A 88 7.39 -4.68 -1.71
CA VAL A 88 7.29 -3.89 -2.94
C VAL A 88 6.73 -2.51 -2.65
N LEU A 89 5.46 -2.43 -2.25
CA LEU A 89 4.76 -1.15 -2.10
C LEU A 89 5.34 -0.29 -0.97
N ALA A 90 5.44 -0.83 0.24
CA ALA A 90 5.88 -0.06 1.39
C ALA A 90 7.30 0.51 1.23
N PRO A 91 8.32 -0.25 0.82
CA PRO A 91 9.66 0.30 0.63
C PRO A 91 9.72 1.39 -0.43
N LEU A 92 9.03 1.25 -1.57
CA LEU A 92 9.05 2.25 -2.63
C LEU A 92 8.37 3.57 -2.20
N LEU A 93 7.21 3.49 -1.53
CA LEU A 93 6.49 4.68 -1.05
C LEU A 93 7.22 5.38 0.10
N ILE A 94 7.82 4.63 1.02
CA ILE A 94 8.64 5.19 2.11
C ILE A 94 9.93 5.79 1.55
N ALA A 95 10.59 5.12 0.59
CA ALA A 95 11.77 5.67 -0.06
C ALA A 95 11.45 6.98 -0.79
N HIS A 96 10.31 7.06 -1.50
CA HIS A 96 9.81 8.30 -2.07
C HIS A 96 9.73 9.41 -1.01
N ALA A 97 8.97 9.19 0.07
CA ALA A 97 8.79 10.19 1.12
C ALA A 97 10.12 10.64 1.74
N VAL A 98 10.97 9.69 2.15
CA VAL A 98 12.27 9.98 2.78
C VAL A 98 13.18 10.76 1.85
N MET A 99 13.29 10.37 0.58
CA MET A 99 14.17 11.04 -0.38
C MET A 99 13.64 12.44 -0.75
N TYR A 100 12.32 12.60 -0.90
CA TYR A 100 11.72 13.89 -1.23
C TYR A 100 11.82 14.88 -0.06
N ASP A 101 11.60 14.42 1.17
CA ASP A 101 11.79 15.25 2.36
C ASP A 101 13.27 15.57 2.60
N SER A 102 14.17 14.63 2.30
CA SER A 102 15.62 14.89 2.33
C SER A 102 16.01 16.00 1.34
N PHE A 103 15.41 16.03 0.15
CA PHE A 103 15.59 17.15 -0.80
C PHE A 103 15.15 18.47 -0.22
N PHE A 104 13.98 18.51 0.40
CA PHE A 104 13.49 19.72 1.03
C PHE A 104 14.37 20.19 2.19
N LEU A 105 14.94 19.27 2.97
CA LEU A 105 15.82 19.61 4.08
C LEU A 105 17.17 20.18 3.62
N GLN A 106 17.71 19.65 2.52
CA GLN A 106 19.01 20.07 1.98
C GLN A 106 18.91 21.34 1.11
N SER A 107 17.72 21.69 0.65
CA SER A 107 17.47 22.89 -0.15
C SER A 107 17.27 24.11 0.75
N SER A 108 18.00 25.20 0.52
CA SER A 108 17.84 26.45 1.27
C SER A 108 16.58 27.22 0.85
N HIS A 109 16.03 28.02 1.76
CA HIS A 109 14.93 28.94 1.47
C HIS A 109 15.20 30.30 2.13
N PRO A 110 15.02 31.44 1.43
CA PRO A 110 15.39 32.77 1.94
C PRO A 110 14.74 33.11 3.29
N ASP A 111 13.43 32.85 3.44
CA ASP A 111 12.70 33.25 4.65
C ASP A 111 12.63 32.18 5.76
N PHE A 112 12.90 30.91 5.43
CA PHE A 112 12.64 29.77 6.32
C PHE A 112 13.90 28.95 6.64
N GLY A 113 15.06 29.32 6.11
CA GLY A 113 16.32 28.59 6.24
C GLY A 113 16.38 27.36 5.33
N SER A 114 15.39 26.46 5.41
CA SER A 114 15.23 25.31 4.51
C SER A 114 13.90 25.31 3.78
N LEU A 115 13.87 24.67 2.62
CA LEU A 115 12.65 24.47 1.84
C LEU A 115 11.66 23.59 2.61
N PHE A 116 12.13 22.63 3.41
CA PHE A 116 11.27 21.79 4.26
C PHE A 116 10.46 22.62 5.27
N ALA A 117 11.10 23.57 5.96
CA ALA A 117 10.45 24.40 6.96
C ALA A 117 9.30 25.25 6.37
N LYS A 118 9.40 25.62 5.09
CA LYS A 118 8.29 26.23 4.33
C LYS A 118 7.26 25.19 3.94
N ARG A 119 7.71 24.11 3.27
CA ARG A 119 6.85 23.16 2.56
C ARG A 119 6.01 22.29 3.48
N ILE A 120 6.42 22.07 4.74
CA ILE A 120 5.63 21.30 5.73
C ILE A 120 4.25 21.93 6.02
N TRP A 121 4.08 23.22 5.73
CA TRP A 121 2.83 23.94 5.88
C TRP A 121 1.93 23.86 4.65
N ASP A 122 2.45 23.39 3.51
CA ASP A 122 1.67 23.23 2.30
C ASP A 122 0.86 21.92 2.38
N SER A 123 -0.41 22.01 1.98
CA SER A 123 -1.36 20.89 2.13
C SER A 123 -0.93 19.63 1.39
N ASP A 124 -0.29 19.76 0.23
CA ASP A 124 0.21 18.61 -0.52
C ASP A 124 1.23 17.82 0.31
N VAL A 125 2.20 18.48 0.94
CA VAL A 125 3.20 17.81 1.78
C VAL A 125 2.57 17.16 3.02
N GLN A 126 1.61 17.82 3.66
CA GLN A 126 0.91 17.24 4.82
C GLN A 126 0.16 15.95 4.45
N TRP A 127 -0.53 15.93 3.31
CA TRP A 127 -1.17 14.72 2.79
C TRP A 127 -0.16 13.64 2.41
N GLY A 128 1.01 14.01 1.88
CA GLY A 128 2.10 13.09 1.59
C GLY A 128 2.65 12.42 2.85
N ILE A 129 2.89 13.19 3.91
CA ILE A 129 3.35 12.66 5.21
C ILE A 129 2.26 11.80 5.86
N ALA A 130 1.00 12.19 5.78
CA ALA A 130 -0.11 11.39 6.25
C ALA A 130 -0.17 10.04 5.52
N ALA A 131 -0.03 10.04 4.18
CA ALA A 131 0.04 8.81 3.39
C ALA A 131 1.24 7.94 3.79
N ALA A 132 2.45 8.49 3.90
CA ALA A 132 3.64 7.76 4.33
C ALA A 132 3.46 7.13 5.73
N THR A 133 2.82 7.86 6.65
CA THR A 133 2.47 7.36 7.99
C THR A 133 1.50 6.17 7.90
N MET A 134 0.48 6.26 7.04
CA MET A 134 -0.46 5.15 6.83
C MET A 134 0.21 3.94 6.18
N VAL A 135 1.15 4.12 5.25
CA VAL A 135 1.97 3.01 4.70
C VAL A 135 2.73 2.30 5.82
N GLY A 136 3.38 3.05 6.71
CA GLY A 136 4.06 2.51 7.87
C GLY A 136 3.11 1.73 8.79
N ALA A 137 1.92 2.29 9.05
CA ALA A 137 0.88 1.62 9.82
C ALA A 137 0.44 0.30 9.16
N VAL A 138 0.13 0.29 7.86
CA VAL A 138 -0.23 -0.94 7.13
C VAL A 138 0.87 -2.00 7.23
N ALA A 139 2.14 -1.61 7.06
CA ALA A 139 3.28 -2.53 7.12
C ALA A 139 3.45 -3.15 8.53
N LEU A 140 3.27 -2.35 9.58
CA LEU A 140 3.35 -2.81 10.98
C LEU A 140 2.13 -3.66 11.38
N PHE A 141 0.94 -3.33 10.86
CA PHE A 141 -0.31 -4.04 11.13
C PHE A 141 -0.60 -5.18 10.15
N ALA A 142 0.33 -5.58 9.29
CA ALA A 142 0.13 -6.62 8.27
C ALA A 142 -0.02 -8.06 8.80
N ARG A 143 0.14 -8.30 10.12
CA ARG A 143 0.04 -9.64 10.73
C ARG A 143 -1.04 -9.68 11.83
N PRO A 144 -2.01 -10.60 11.76
CA PRO A 144 -3.02 -10.81 12.81
C PRO A 144 -2.42 -11.13 14.19
N ALA A 145 -1.20 -11.70 14.22
CA ALA A 145 -0.50 -12.04 15.46
C ALA A 145 0.12 -10.81 16.17
N ALA A 146 0.31 -9.70 15.45
CA ALA A 146 0.86 -8.45 15.98
C ALA A 146 -0.29 -7.47 16.32
N MET A 147 -1.36 -7.96 16.97
CA MET A 147 -2.42 -7.06 17.44
C MET A 147 -1.81 -6.06 18.43
N PRO A 148 -1.91 -4.74 18.16
CA PRO A 148 -1.42 -3.74 19.10
C PRO A 148 -2.13 -3.89 20.44
N ARG A 149 -1.38 -3.57 21.51
CA ARG A 149 -1.80 -3.78 22.90
C ARG A 149 -3.15 -3.10 23.21
N TRP A 150 -3.52 -2.04 22.49
CA TRP A 150 -4.79 -1.36 22.64
C TRP A 150 -5.99 -2.10 22.02
N VAL A 151 -5.82 -2.86 20.93
CA VAL A 151 -6.88 -3.71 20.35
C VAL A 151 -7.17 -4.91 21.27
N ARG A 152 -6.20 -5.30 22.10
CA ARG A 152 -6.39 -6.35 23.12
C ARG A 152 -7.43 -5.95 24.18
N TRP A 153 -7.72 -4.66 24.37
CA TRP A 153 -8.81 -4.19 25.25
C TRP A 153 -10.20 -4.60 24.75
N LEU A 154 -10.38 -4.81 23.44
CA LEU A 154 -11.64 -5.30 22.86
C LEU A 154 -11.92 -6.77 23.19
N LYS A 155 -10.99 -7.45 23.90
CA LYS A 155 -11.06 -8.87 24.33
C LYS A 155 -11.76 -9.77 23.29
N PRO A 156 -11.33 -9.81 22.02
CA PRO A 156 -11.98 -10.66 21.04
C PRO A 156 -11.81 -12.13 21.45
N THR A 157 -12.91 -12.75 21.88
CA THR A 157 -12.93 -14.09 22.49
C THR A 157 -12.75 -15.22 21.47
N SER A 158 -13.11 -14.98 20.20
CA SER A 158 -13.06 -15.97 19.12
C SER A 158 -11.94 -15.67 18.11
N ALA A 159 -11.49 -16.69 17.38
CA ALA A 159 -10.62 -16.52 16.22
C ALA A 159 -11.30 -15.67 15.13
N LYS A 160 -12.62 -15.83 14.94
CA LYS A 160 -13.42 -15.09 13.96
C LYS A 160 -13.46 -13.58 14.27
N SER A 161 -13.66 -13.20 15.52
CA SER A 161 -13.70 -11.78 15.91
C SER A 161 -12.34 -11.10 15.77
N ARG A 162 -11.24 -11.80 16.11
CA ARG A 162 -9.87 -11.30 15.85
C ARG A 162 -9.63 -11.03 14.36
N GLN A 163 -10.10 -11.93 13.51
CA GLN A 163 -9.98 -11.80 12.05
C GLN A 163 -10.79 -10.62 11.50
N GLN A 164 -12.03 -10.43 11.98
CA GLN A 164 -12.88 -9.30 11.59
C GLN A 164 -12.30 -7.95 12.02
N VAL A 165 -11.80 -7.85 13.25
CA VAL A 165 -11.14 -6.63 13.75
C VAL A 165 -9.90 -6.31 12.93
N PHE A 166 -9.06 -7.31 12.64
CA PHE A 166 -7.90 -7.14 11.76
C PHE A 166 -8.34 -6.59 10.40
N TYR A 167 -9.35 -7.20 9.78
CA TYR A 167 -9.83 -6.78 8.46
C TYR A 167 -10.35 -5.33 8.47
N LEU A 168 -11.21 -4.99 9.43
CA LEU A 168 -11.76 -3.64 9.54
C LEU A 168 -10.67 -2.60 9.75
N VAL A 169 -9.74 -2.84 10.67
CA VAL A 169 -8.63 -1.91 10.92
C VAL A 169 -7.74 -1.80 9.68
N HIS A 170 -7.38 -2.91 9.05
CA HIS A 170 -6.52 -2.90 7.86
C HIS A 170 -7.16 -2.13 6.71
N VAL A 171 -8.42 -2.42 6.37
CA VAL A 171 -9.14 -1.74 5.28
C VAL A 171 -9.36 -0.27 5.61
N SER A 172 -9.65 0.10 6.85
CA SER A 172 -9.77 1.51 7.25
C SER A 172 -8.46 2.27 7.10
N ILE A 173 -7.32 1.68 7.46
CA ILE A 173 -6.00 2.31 7.28
C ILE A 173 -5.68 2.43 5.77
N VAL A 174 -5.99 1.40 4.97
CA VAL A 174 -5.82 1.45 3.51
C VAL A 174 -6.71 2.52 2.88
N GLY A 175 -7.97 2.65 3.31
CA GLY A 175 -8.85 3.73 2.84
C GLY A 175 -8.34 5.13 3.21
N ALA A 176 -7.80 5.29 4.41
CA ALA A 176 -7.17 6.55 4.82
C ALA A 176 -5.88 6.84 4.01
N LEU A 177 -5.08 5.82 3.71
CA LEU A 177 -3.93 5.91 2.83
C LEU A 177 -4.34 6.38 1.43
N GLU A 178 -5.34 5.76 0.81
CA GLU A 178 -5.80 6.11 -0.53
C GLU A 178 -6.40 7.52 -0.58
N LEU A 179 -7.16 7.92 0.44
CA LEU A 179 -7.67 9.30 0.56
C LEU A 179 -6.52 10.31 0.67
N ALA A 180 -5.53 10.04 1.52
CA ALA A 180 -4.37 10.91 1.66
C ALA A 180 -3.58 11.02 0.36
N ALA A 181 -3.35 9.91 -0.34
CA ALA A 181 -2.68 9.90 -1.64
C ALA A 181 -3.48 10.66 -2.72
N PHE A 182 -4.81 10.55 -2.73
CA PHE A 182 -5.67 11.28 -3.66
C PHE A 182 -5.60 12.81 -3.44
N CYS A 183 -5.55 13.22 -2.18
CA CYS A 183 -5.44 14.63 -1.79
C CYS A 183 -4.02 15.21 -1.93
N HIS A 184 -2.99 14.35 -1.92
CA HIS A 184 -1.59 14.76 -2.03
C HIS A 184 -1.27 15.45 -3.36
N VAL A 185 -1.52 14.79 -4.50
CA VAL A 185 -1.17 15.34 -5.83
C VAL A 185 -2.08 14.80 -6.92
N SER A 186 -2.35 15.60 -7.95
CA SER A 186 -3.26 15.25 -9.05
C SER A 186 -2.88 13.97 -9.78
N VAL A 187 -1.58 13.71 -9.97
CA VAL A 187 -1.10 12.54 -10.70
C VAL A 187 -1.37 11.23 -9.95
N ALA A 188 -1.41 11.26 -8.61
CA ALA A 188 -1.74 10.09 -7.82
C ALA A 188 -3.21 9.66 -8.00
N ARG A 189 -4.11 10.62 -8.30
CA ARG A 189 -5.56 10.39 -8.36
C ARG A 189 -5.95 9.30 -9.33
N THR A 190 -5.30 9.22 -10.50
CA THR A 190 -5.57 8.19 -11.50
C THR A 190 -5.37 6.79 -10.91
N TYR A 191 -4.23 6.54 -10.26
CA TYR A 191 -3.94 5.24 -9.64
C TYR A 191 -4.90 4.91 -8.48
N ILE A 192 -5.31 5.93 -7.71
CA ILE A 192 -6.30 5.74 -6.65
C ILE A 192 -7.67 5.36 -7.24
N LEU A 193 -8.11 6.03 -8.31
CA LEU A 193 -9.36 5.67 -8.99
C LEU A 193 -9.30 4.26 -9.60
N GLU A 194 -8.17 3.86 -10.17
CA GLU A 194 -7.93 2.49 -10.64
C GLU A 194 -7.99 1.47 -9.50
N SER A 195 -7.47 1.82 -8.32
CA SER A 195 -7.53 0.99 -7.11
C SER A 195 -8.98 0.81 -6.63
N PHE A 196 -9.77 1.89 -6.58
CA PHE A 196 -11.19 1.83 -6.24
C PHE A 196 -11.99 1.00 -7.25
N ALA A 197 -11.76 1.19 -8.55
CA ALA A 197 -12.38 0.39 -9.60
C ALA A 197 -12.02 -1.09 -9.44
N SER A 198 -10.75 -1.38 -9.18
CA SER A 198 -10.25 -2.74 -8.90
C SER A 198 -10.90 -3.35 -7.67
N SER A 199 -11.13 -2.57 -6.61
CA SER A 199 -11.83 -2.99 -5.40
C SER A 199 -13.27 -3.39 -5.69
N ALA A 200 -13.98 -2.58 -6.48
CA ALA A 200 -15.36 -2.87 -6.89
C ALA A 200 -15.45 -4.15 -7.75
N ILE A 201 -14.55 -4.30 -8.72
CA ILE A 201 -14.45 -5.52 -9.55
C ILE A 201 -14.16 -6.74 -8.68
N ASN A 202 -13.23 -6.61 -7.74
CA ASN A 202 -12.85 -7.70 -6.85
C ASN A 202 -13.99 -8.12 -5.92
N PHE A 203 -14.73 -7.15 -5.37
CA PHE A 203 -15.92 -7.41 -4.59
C PHE A 203 -17.00 -8.14 -5.39
N ALA A 204 -17.29 -7.67 -6.60
CA ALA A 204 -18.27 -8.31 -7.50
C ALA A 204 -17.87 -9.75 -7.85
N CYS A 205 -16.59 -9.97 -8.19
CA CYS A 205 -16.04 -11.30 -8.45
C CYS A 205 -16.20 -12.22 -7.24
N CYS A 206 -15.77 -11.78 -6.06
CA CYS A 206 -15.92 -12.57 -4.84
C CYS A 206 -17.39 -12.91 -4.55
N TYR A 207 -18.33 -12.01 -4.86
CA TYR A 207 -19.76 -12.19 -4.60
C TYR A 207 -20.36 -13.23 -5.55
N MET A 208 -19.99 -13.20 -6.83
CA MET A 208 -20.45 -14.16 -7.83
C MET A 208 -19.90 -15.58 -7.62
N MET A 209 -18.78 -15.72 -6.91
CA MET A 209 -18.09 -16.99 -6.67
C MET A 209 -18.40 -17.60 -5.28
N GLN A 210 -19.38 -17.04 -4.55
CA GLN A 210 -19.94 -17.66 -3.33
C GLN A 210 -20.90 -18.79 -3.68
#